data_AF-A0A928T282-F1
#
_entry.id   AF-A0A928T282-F1
#
_cell.length_a   1.000
_cell.length_b   1.000
_cell.length_c   1.000
_cell.angle_alpha   90.00
_cell.angle_beta   90.00
_cell.angle_gamma   90.00
#
_symmetry.space_group_name_H-M   'P 1'
#
loop_
_entity.id
_entity.type
_entity.pdbx_description
1 polymer ?
#
loop_
_entity_poly.entity_id
_entity_poly.type
_entity_poly.pdbx_seq_one_letter_code
_entity_poly.pdbx_strand_id
1 'polypeptide(L)'
;MFRPATLGFILATVLAGCEPETEPAGVGDPCVPEEEHQPTFGGFDYMEVSVETGSVQCRTRVCLVNQFQGRVSCPYGQTEADLELPATDPRRCRLPGTSDPVTVRVPPQLVRRTAAASPPRHPEYAKDAVYCSCRCDGPDPNARYCRCPSGFHCEKLIEDLGLGSAELAGSYCVKNGTEWSGASALECNAALTSCGNEGKNP
;
A
#
# COMPACT_ATOMS: atom_id res chain seq x y z
N MET A 1 -23.39 -63.80 42.65
CA MET A 1 -23.38 -62.33 42.70
C MET A 1 -22.67 -61.82 41.44
N PHE A 2 -23.44 -61.29 40.49
CA PHE A 2 -22.97 -60.76 39.20
C PHE A 2 -23.02 -59.23 39.25
N ARG A 3 -21.91 -58.54 38.96
CA ARG A 3 -21.92 -57.19 38.36
C ARG A 3 -20.72 -57.03 37.40
N PRO A 4 -20.90 -56.38 36.24
CA PRO A 4 -19.95 -56.36 35.12
C PRO A 4 -19.07 -55.10 35.15
N ALA A 5 -17.89 -55.14 34.50
CA ALA A 5 -17.11 -53.94 34.19
C ALA A 5 -17.03 -53.78 32.67
N THR A 6 -17.77 -52.80 32.18
CA THR A 6 -18.00 -52.45 30.79
C THR A 6 -16.75 -51.87 30.16
N LEU A 7 -16.28 -52.46 29.06
CA LEU A 7 -15.18 -51.97 28.24
C LEU A 7 -15.66 -50.78 27.41
N GLY A 8 -15.34 -49.55 27.83
CA GLY A 8 -15.69 -48.33 27.11
C GLY A 8 -14.73 -48.06 25.97
N PHE A 9 -15.16 -48.31 24.73
CA PHE A 9 -14.44 -47.92 23.52
C PHE A 9 -14.70 -46.43 23.25
N ILE A 10 -13.69 -45.58 23.44
CA ILE A 10 -13.77 -44.15 23.09
C ILE A 10 -13.53 -44.04 21.57
N LEU A 11 -14.59 -43.71 20.84
CA LEU A 11 -14.54 -43.39 19.41
C LEU A 11 -13.99 -41.97 19.25
N ALA A 12 -12.72 -41.85 18.85
CA ALA A 12 -12.10 -40.58 18.51
C ALA A 12 -12.61 -40.10 17.15
N THR A 13 -13.54 -39.16 17.15
CA THR A 13 -13.98 -38.42 15.96
C THR A 13 -12.86 -37.50 15.49
N VAL A 14 -12.29 -37.81 14.33
CA VAL A 14 -11.35 -36.94 13.61
C VAL A 14 -12.15 -35.75 13.08
N LEU A 15 -12.15 -34.63 13.80
CA LEU A 15 -12.57 -33.36 13.24
C LEU A 15 -11.54 -32.97 12.18
N ALA A 16 -11.91 -33.14 10.92
CA ALA A 16 -11.25 -32.48 9.79
C ALA A 16 -11.40 -30.97 10.03
N GLY A 17 -10.39 -30.37 10.67
CA GLY A 17 -10.28 -28.92 10.75
C GLY A 17 -10.13 -28.38 9.35
N CYS A 18 -10.96 -27.40 8.99
CA CYS A 18 -10.67 -26.54 7.85
C CYS A 18 -9.27 -25.96 8.07
N GLU A 19 -8.28 -26.40 7.30
CA GLU A 19 -7.01 -25.69 7.21
C GLU A 19 -7.37 -24.28 6.75
N PRO A 20 -7.04 -23.22 7.53
CA PRO A 20 -7.25 -21.86 7.06
C PRO A 20 -6.49 -21.72 5.75
N GLU A 21 -7.23 -21.50 4.66
CA GLU A 21 -6.65 -21.20 3.35
C GLU A 21 -5.61 -20.11 3.59
N THR A 22 -4.35 -20.43 3.31
CA THR A 22 -3.22 -19.56 3.65
C THR A 22 -3.37 -18.28 2.83
N GLU A 23 -3.92 -17.25 3.46
CA GLU A 23 -4.00 -15.90 2.92
C GLU A 23 -2.66 -15.53 2.28
N PRO A 24 -2.62 -14.93 1.07
CA PRO A 24 -1.36 -14.65 0.41
C PRO A 24 -0.53 -13.75 1.31
N ALA A 25 0.50 -14.33 1.91
CA ALA A 25 1.25 -13.67 2.94
C ALA A 25 2.02 -12.48 2.32
N GLY A 26 1.89 -11.30 2.93
CA GLY A 26 2.59 -10.08 2.52
C GLY A 26 1.75 -9.06 1.75
N VAL A 27 0.46 -9.33 1.49
CA VAL A 27 -0.47 -8.27 1.06
C VAL A 27 -0.74 -7.31 2.22
N GLY A 28 -0.64 -6.00 1.97
CA GLY A 28 -0.78 -4.93 2.95
C GLY A 28 0.51 -4.47 3.62
N ASP A 29 1.63 -5.17 3.39
CA ASP A 29 2.95 -4.73 3.86
C ASP A 29 3.31 -3.39 3.20
N PRO A 30 3.96 -2.45 3.92
CA PRO A 30 4.39 -1.19 3.31
C PRO A 30 5.47 -1.46 2.25
N CYS A 31 5.42 -0.71 1.15
CA CYS A 31 6.47 -0.69 0.14
C CYS A 31 6.77 0.75 -0.29
N VAL A 32 7.98 0.96 -0.79
CA VAL A 32 8.40 2.21 -1.42
C VAL A 32 8.59 1.94 -2.92
N PRO A 33 7.86 2.62 -3.82
CA PRO A 33 8.01 2.42 -5.25
C PRO A 33 9.43 2.72 -5.75
N GLU A 34 9.92 1.96 -6.71
CA GLU A 34 11.27 2.10 -7.24
C GLU A 34 11.53 3.47 -7.88
N GLU A 35 10.51 4.15 -8.43
CA GLU A 35 10.65 5.51 -8.94
C GLU A 35 11.13 6.49 -7.86
N GLU A 36 10.83 6.24 -6.58
CA GLU A 36 11.31 7.09 -5.48
C GLU A 36 12.83 7.00 -5.27
N HIS A 37 13.52 6.01 -5.84
CA HIS A 37 14.98 5.97 -5.82
C HIS A 37 15.61 6.86 -6.91
N GLN A 38 14.80 7.52 -7.75
CA GLN A 38 15.27 8.51 -8.70
C GLN A 38 15.21 9.92 -8.08
N PRO A 39 16.31 10.70 -8.07
CA PRO A 39 16.34 12.03 -7.46
C PRO A 39 15.44 13.03 -8.20
N THR A 40 15.06 12.74 -9.44
CA THR A 40 14.21 13.59 -10.29
C THR A 40 12.73 13.21 -10.24
N PHE A 41 12.35 12.19 -9.47
CA PHE A 41 10.95 11.81 -9.32
C PHE A 41 10.26 12.71 -8.28
N GLY A 42 9.27 13.48 -8.72
CA GLY A 42 8.54 14.44 -7.88
C GLY A 42 7.43 13.80 -7.04
N GLY A 43 7.08 12.54 -7.29
CA GLY A 43 5.95 11.85 -6.66
C GLY A 43 4.77 11.61 -7.59
N PHE A 44 3.81 10.86 -7.08
CA PHE A 44 2.58 10.45 -7.77
C PHE A 44 1.49 11.52 -7.70
N ASP A 45 0.50 11.41 -8.59
CA ASP A 45 -0.72 12.23 -8.57
C ASP A 45 -1.87 11.55 -7.81
N TYR A 46 -2.71 12.35 -7.13
CA TYR A 46 -3.80 11.84 -6.30
C TYR A 46 -4.86 11.02 -7.05
N MET A 47 -4.94 11.12 -8.39
CA MET A 47 -5.85 10.29 -9.21
C MET A 47 -5.14 9.10 -9.87
N GLU A 48 -3.82 9.01 -9.74
CA GLU A 48 -3.02 8.01 -10.40
C GLU A 48 -3.11 6.66 -9.70
N VAL A 49 -3.15 5.60 -10.50
CA VAL A 49 -2.89 4.24 -10.03
C VAL A 49 -1.66 3.72 -10.75
N SER A 50 -0.64 3.32 -10.00
CA SER A 50 0.57 2.69 -10.52
C SER A 50 0.76 1.32 -9.91
N VAL A 51 1.16 0.36 -10.74
CA VAL A 51 1.44 -1.02 -10.34
C VAL A 51 2.88 -1.32 -10.71
N GLU A 52 3.74 -1.41 -9.71
CA GLU A 52 5.09 -1.88 -9.87
C GLU A 52 5.12 -3.40 -9.75
N THR A 53 5.63 -4.07 -10.77
CA THR A 53 5.90 -5.52 -10.73
C THR A 53 7.38 -5.79 -10.52
N GLY A 54 7.69 -6.90 -9.86
CA GLY A 54 9.06 -7.27 -9.55
C GLY A 54 9.61 -6.69 -8.24
N SER A 55 8.80 -5.93 -7.50
CA SER A 55 9.20 -5.29 -6.25
C SER A 55 9.83 -6.29 -5.28
N VAL A 56 11.03 -5.97 -4.80
CA VAL A 56 11.79 -6.86 -3.89
C VAL A 56 11.33 -6.75 -2.44
N GLN A 57 10.61 -5.68 -2.11
CA GLN A 57 10.05 -5.43 -0.79
C GLN A 57 8.78 -6.26 -0.57
N CYS A 58 8.03 -6.51 -1.65
CA CYS A 58 6.79 -7.26 -1.60
C CYS A 58 7.01 -8.74 -1.86
N ARG A 59 6.57 -9.60 -0.94
CA ARG A 59 6.59 -11.06 -1.16
C ARG A 59 5.79 -11.47 -2.40
N THR A 60 4.72 -10.73 -2.68
CA THR A 60 3.85 -10.86 -3.85
C THR A 60 4.46 -10.28 -5.13
N ARG A 61 5.60 -9.59 -5.04
CA ARG A 61 6.27 -8.85 -6.12
C ARG A 61 5.47 -7.70 -6.71
N VAL A 62 4.40 -7.26 -6.05
CA VAL A 62 3.56 -6.15 -6.52
C VAL A 62 3.53 -5.07 -5.46
N CYS A 63 4.08 -3.89 -5.76
CA CYS A 63 3.85 -2.68 -4.99
C CYS A 63 2.76 -1.87 -5.71
N LEU A 64 1.62 -1.69 -5.04
CA LEU A 64 0.50 -0.93 -5.58
C LEU A 64 0.54 0.48 -5.01
N VAL A 65 0.50 1.47 -5.90
CA VAL A 65 0.23 2.87 -5.59
C VAL A 65 -1.17 3.16 -6.06
N ASN A 66 -2.10 3.38 -5.12
CA ASN A 66 -3.49 3.64 -5.42
C ASN A 66 -3.86 5.06 -4.99
N GLN A 67 -4.08 5.97 -5.94
CA GLN A 67 -4.61 7.32 -5.75
C GLN A 67 -3.89 8.07 -4.63
N PHE A 68 -2.58 8.18 -4.80
CA PHE A 68 -1.64 8.67 -3.80
C PHE A 68 -0.93 9.91 -4.33
N GLN A 69 -0.81 10.95 -3.51
CA GLN A 69 -0.07 12.15 -3.90
C GLN A 69 1.31 12.17 -3.24
N GLY A 70 2.33 12.53 -4.02
CA GLY A 70 3.68 12.78 -3.51
C GLY A 70 4.52 11.51 -3.41
N ARG A 71 5.41 11.46 -2.41
CA ARG A 71 6.36 10.37 -2.18
C ARG A 71 6.13 9.75 -0.81
N VAL A 72 6.16 8.43 -0.71
CA VAL A 72 6.10 7.68 0.56
C VAL A 72 7.24 8.13 1.47
N SER A 73 8.44 8.34 0.92
CA SER A 73 9.61 8.79 1.68
C SER A 73 9.62 10.30 1.99
N CYS A 74 8.66 11.08 1.51
CA CYS A 74 8.59 12.52 1.77
C CYS A 74 7.17 13.01 2.03
N PRO A 75 6.61 12.72 3.22
CA PRO A 75 5.20 13.02 3.52
C PRO A 75 4.83 14.49 3.41
N TYR A 76 5.72 15.38 3.82
CA TYR A 76 5.46 16.82 3.82
C TYR A 76 5.85 17.51 2.51
N GLY A 77 6.37 16.75 1.54
CA GLY A 77 6.86 17.28 0.29
C GLY A 77 8.07 18.20 0.46
N GLN A 78 8.40 18.89 -0.63
CA GLN A 78 9.37 19.99 -0.66
C GLN A 78 9.00 20.96 -1.77
N THR A 79 9.12 22.26 -1.50
CA THR A 79 8.85 23.34 -2.47
C THR A 79 10.11 23.70 -3.27
N GLU A 80 9.96 24.55 -4.28
CA GLU A 80 11.12 25.11 -4.99
C GLU A 80 12.03 25.93 -4.07
N ALA A 81 11.47 26.66 -3.10
CA ALA A 81 12.26 27.39 -2.10
C ALA A 81 13.06 26.44 -1.20
N ASP A 82 12.52 25.26 -0.88
CA ASP A 82 13.25 24.27 -0.10
C ASP A 82 14.45 23.70 -0.89
N LEU A 83 14.42 23.69 -2.22
CA LEU A 83 15.54 23.26 -3.06
C LEU A 83 16.79 24.16 -2.94
N GLU A 84 16.63 25.39 -2.44
CA GLU A 84 17.74 26.32 -2.19
C GLU A 84 18.43 26.06 -0.84
N LEU A 85 17.80 25.28 0.04
CA LEU A 85 18.36 24.92 1.33
C LEU A 85 19.48 23.88 1.18
N PRO A 86 20.42 23.81 2.14
CA PRO A 86 21.39 22.72 2.18
C PRO A 86 20.69 21.37 2.09
N ALA A 87 21.24 20.41 1.33
CA ALA A 87 20.67 19.08 1.16
C ALA A 87 20.41 18.33 2.49
N THR A 88 21.10 18.74 3.56
CA THR A 88 20.94 18.20 4.91
C THR A 88 19.78 18.79 5.71
N ASP A 89 19.15 19.88 5.25
CA ASP A 89 18.01 20.51 5.95
C ASP A 89 16.83 19.52 6.06
N PRO A 90 16.17 19.40 7.21
CA PRO A 90 15.09 18.43 7.43
C PRO A 90 13.82 18.67 6.58
N ARG A 91 13.71 19.84 5.92
CA ARG A 91 12.64 20.09 4.93
C ARG A 91 12.92 19.45 3.57
N ARG A 92 14.17 19.07 3.29
CA ARG A 92 14.55 18.39 2.05
C ARG A 92 14.11 16.93 2.09
N CYS A 93 13.40 16.50 1.05
CA CYS A 93 13.16 15.11 0.73
C CYS A 93 14.47 14.40 0.38
N ARG A 94 14.56 13.11 0.74
CA ARG A 94 15.70 12.24 0.43
C ARG A 94 15.27 11.02 -0.36
N LEU A 95 16.26 10.37 -0.97
CA LEU A 95 16.07 9.03 -1.51
C LEU A 95 15.85 8.03 -0.35
N PRO A 96 14.95 7.05 -0.51
CA PRO A 96 14.67 6.07 0.52
C PRO A 96 15.97 5.37 0.99
N GLY A 97 16.18 5.34 2.31
CA GLY A 97 17.33 4.65 2.91
C GLY A 97 18.70 5.32 2.70
N THR A 98 18.78 6.50 2.08
CA THR A 98 20.05 7.23 1.88
C THR A 98 20.00 8.67 2.38
N SER A 99 21.13 9.37 2.32
CA SER A 99 21.22 10.82 2.59
C SER A 99 21.12 11.68 1.32
N ASP A 100 20.93 11.06 0.16
CA ASP A 100 20.96 11.74 -1.13
C ASP A 100 19.68 12.55 -1.32
N PRO A 101 19.77 13.81 -1.81
CA PRO A 101 18.62 14.67 -1.92
C PRO A 101 17.79 14.38 -3.16
N VAL A 102 16.49 14.60 -3.03
CA VAL A 102 15.61 14.80 -4.19
C VAL A 102 15.83 16.22 -4.73
N THR A 103 15.91 16.32 -6.06
CA THR A 103 16.34 17.53 -6.77
C THR A 103 15.19 18.29 -7.42
N VAL A 104 13.96 17.78 -7.31
CA VAL A 104 12.74 18.37 -7.88
C VAL A 104 11.71 18.69 -6.79
N ARG A 105 10.73 19.53 -7.11
CA ARG A 105 9.57 19.77 -6.22
C ARG A 105 8.85 18.44 -5.93
N VAL A 106 8.41 18.26 -4.69
CA VAL A 106 7.58 17.12 -4.26
C VAL A 106 6.29 17.65 -3.65
N PRO A 107 5.10 17.34 -4.19
CA PRO A 107 3.84 17.67 -3.54
C PRO A 107 3.72 16.96 -2.17
N PRO A 108 3.18 17.62 -1.14
CA PRO A 108 2.86 16.95 0.13
C PRO A 108 1.81 15.86 -0.08
N GLN A 109 1.82 14.82 0.75
CA GLN A 109 0.78 13.79 0.71
C GLN A 109 -0.57 14.36 1.18
N LEU A 110 -1.64 13.62 0.92
CA LEU A 110 -2.99 13.99 1.32
C LEU A 110 -3.42 13.22 2.57
N VAL A 111 -3.89 13.92 3.61
CA VAL A 111 -4.28 13.34 4.91
C VAL A 111 -5.63 12.62 4.90
N ARG A 112 -6.37 12.65 3.80
CA ARG A 112 -7.68 11.98 3.68
C ARG A 112 -7.90 11.47 2.27
N ARG A 113 -8.08 10.16 2.12
CA ARG A 113 -8.51 9.55 0.85
C ARG A 113 -10.00 9.19 0.82
N THR A 114 -10.66 9.09 1.98
CA THR A 114 -12.02 8.56 2.07
C THR A 114 -13.05 9.55 2.63
N ALA A 115 -14.30 9.39 2.20
CA ALA A 115 -15.46 10.13 2.69
C ALA A 115 -15.98 9.60 4.04
N ALA A 116 -15.54 8.40 4.46
CA ALA A 116 -16.08 7.71 5.62
C ALA A 116 -15.14 7.78 6.85
N ALA A 117 -15.71 8.34 7.92
CA ALA A 117 -15.33 8.22 9.33
C ALA A 117 -14.10 9.01 9.84
N SER A 118 -14.41 10.11 10.55
CA SER A 118 -13.65 10.77 11.64
C SER A 118 -12.19 11.17 11.37
N PRO A 119 -11.70 12.32 11.89
CA PRO A 119 -10.28 12.64 11.76
C PRO A 119 -9.47 11.51 12.40
N PRO A 120 -8.64 10.77 11.65
CA PRO A 120 -7.77 9.83 12.31
C PRO A 120 -6.79 10.66 13.13
N ARG A 121 -6.73 10.39 14.43
CA ARG A 121 -5.63 10.84 15.28
C ARG A 121 -4.41 10.02 14.86
N HIS A 122 -3.72 10.51 13.82
CA HIS A 122 -2.52 9.95 13.20
C HIS A 122 -2.65 8.53 12.61
N PRO A 123 -2.55 8.42 11.27
CA PRO A 123 -1.96 7.25 10.64
C PRO A 123 -0.94 7.66 9.57
N GLU A 124 0.03 6.79 9.32
CA GLU A 124 0.94 6.91 8.20
C GLU A 124 0.16 6.70 6.88
N TYR A 125 -0.35 7.78 6.28
CA TYR A 125 -1.31 7.76 5.16
C TYR A 125 -0.83 6.97 3.94
N ALA A 126 0.48 6.98 3.69
CA ALA A 126 1.08 6.15 2.66
C ALA A 126 0.72 4.67 2.83
N LYS A 127 0.57 4.13 4.04
CA LYS A 127 0.24 2.70 4.26
C LYS A 127 -1.17 2.30 3.83
N ASP A 128 -2.05 3.27 3.60
CA ASP A 128 -3.41 3.03 3.10
C ASP A 128 -3.50 3.18 1.57
N ALA A 129 -2.46 3.70 0.93
CA ALA A 129 -2.42 4.02 -0.49
C ALA A 129 -1.30 3.32 -1.26
N VAL A 130 -0.19 3.04 -0.58
CA VAL A 130 1.01 2.42 -1.12
C VAL A 130 1.38 1.22 -0.26
N TYR A 131 1.15 0.04 -0.80
CA TYR A 131 1.36 -1.22 -0.09
C TYR A 131 1.53 -2.37 -1.07
N CYS A 132 2.11 -3.45 -0.57
CA CYS A 132 2.21 -4.69 -1.29
C CYS A 132 0.81 -5.24 -1.57
N SER A 133 0.47 -5.39 -2.84
CA SER A 133 -0.79 -5.96 -3.29
C SER A 133 -0.53 -7.28 -3.99
N CYS A 134 -1.56 -7.87 -4.58
CA CYS A 134 -1.41 -8.96 -5.53
C CYS A 134 -2.50 -8.89 -6.58
N ARG A 135 -2.20 -9.39 -7.78
CA ARG A 135 -3.17 -9.46 -8.88
C ARG A 135 -4.17 -10.56 -8.56
N CYS A 136 -5.46 -10.24 -8.55
CA CYS A 136 -6.53 -11.16 -8.15
C CYS A 136 -7.45 -11.57 -9.31
N ASP A 137 -7.44 -10.82 -10.40
CA ASP A 137 -8.15 -11.17 -11.64
C ASP A 137 -7.51 -10.46 -12.85
N GLY A 138 -7.82 -10.90 -14.06
CA GLY A 138 -7.28 -10.32 -15.29
C GLY A 138 -7.52 -11.14 -16.55
N PRO A 139 -7.25 -10.57 -17.74
CA PRO A 139 -7.48 -11.23 -19.01
C PRO A 139 -6.44 -12.32 -19.35
N ASP A 140 -5.29 -12.35 -18.66
CA ASP A 140 -4.24 -13.35 -18.93
C ASP A 140 -4.53 -14.66 -18.19
N PRO A 141 -4.88 -15.77 -18.87
CA PRO A 141 -5.16 -17.04 -18.23
C PRO A 141 -3.91 -17.74 -17.65
N ASN A 142 -2.71 -17.28 -18.00
CA ASN A 142 -1.45 -17.86 -17.53
C ASN A 142 -0.83 -17.08 -16.36
N ALA A 143 -1.39 -15.92 -16.02
CA ALA A 143 -0.94 -15.14 -14.88
C ALA A 143 -1.25 -15.86 -13.56
N ARG A 144 -0.44 -15.57 -12.54
CA ARG A 144 -0.69 -16.06 -11.18
C ARG A 144 -1.60 -15.09 -10.45
N TYR A 145 -2.83 -15.52 -10.18
CA TYR A 145 -3.79 -14.78 -9.38
C TYR A 145 -3.78 -15.23 -7.93
N CYS A 146 -4.01 -14.28 -7.02
CA CYS A 146 -4.17 -14.51 -5.60
C CYS A 146 -5.63 -14.33 -5.17
N ARG A 147 -6.00 -14.94 -4.03
CA ARG A 147 -7.21 -14.57 -3.30
C ARG A 147 -6.90 -13.38 -2.40
N CYS A 148 -7.67 -12.29 -2.48
CA CYS A 148 -7.44 -11.16 -1.58
C CYS A 148 -7.73 -11.54 -0.12
N PRO A 149 -6.85 -11.15 0.82
CA PRO A 149 -7.03 -11.52 2.20
C PRO A 149 -8.07 -10.69 2.93
N SER A 150 -8.42 -11.14 4.13
CA SER A 150 -9.31 -10.42 5.03
C SER A 150 -8.91 -8.93 5.17
N GLY A 151 -9.88 -8.03 4.97
CA GLY A 151 -9.64 -6.58 4.96
C GLY A 151 -9.29 -5.99 3.58
N PHE A 152 -9.24 -6.83 2.54
CA PHE A 152 -9.02 -6.43 1.15
C PHE A 152 -10.14 -6.98 0.26
N HIS A 153 -10.36 -6.34 -0.89
CA HIS A 153 -11.24 -6.81 -1.94
C HIS A 153 -10.57 -6.73 -3.31
N CYS A 154 -11.03 -7.55 -4.24
CA CYS A 154 -10.50 -7.57 -5.60
C CYS A 154 -11.16 -6.47 -6.42
N GLU A 155 -10.39 -5.46 -6.83
CA GLU A 155 -10.88 -4.31 -7.58
C GLU A 155 -10.15 -4.17 -8.90
N LYS A 156 -10.88 -3.88 -9.97
CA LYS A 156 -10.31 -3.63 -11.29
C LYS A 156 -9.68 -2.22 -11.32
N LEU A 157 -8.36 -2.16 -11.44
CA LEU A 157 -7.62 -0.88 -11.39
C LEU A 157 -7.01 -0.47 -12.72
N ILE A 158 -6.56 -1.43 -13.53
CA ILE A 158 -5.92 -1.16 -14.82
C ILE A 158 -6.81 -1.72 -15.92
N GLU A 159 -7.27 -0.85 -16.81
CA GLU A 159 -8.00 -1.24 -18.00
C GLU A 159 -7.06 -1.80 -19.07
N ASP A 160 -7.53 -2.81 -19.79
CA ASP A 160 -6.88 -3.25 -21.02
C ASP A 160 -7.32 -2.32 -22.16
N LEU A 161 -6.48 -1.34 -22.49
CA LEU A 161 -6.72 -0.43 -23.62
C LEU A 161 -6.22 -1.00 -24.96
N GLY A 162 -5.69 -2.23 -24.99
CA GLY A 162 -5.15 -2.85 -26.21
C GLY A 162 -3.85 -2.20 -26.71
N LEU A 163 -3.18 -1.39 -25.88
CA LEU A 163 -1.98 -0.60 -26.24
C LEU A 163 -0.67 -1.20 -25.70
N GLY A 164 -0.66 -2.47 -25.28
CA GLY A 164 0.56 -3.18 -24.85
C GLY A 164 0.77 -3.25 -23.33
N SER A 165 -0.15 -2.72 -22.52
CA SER A 165 -0.18 -2.92 -21.06
C SER A 165 -1.01 -4.14 -20.61
N ALA A 166 -1.37 -5.03 -21.55
CA ALA A 166 -2.19 -6.22 -21.27
C ALA A 166 -1.59 -7.11 -20.16
N GLU A 167 -0.27 -7.08 -19.99
CA GLU A 167 0.43 -7.80 -18.92
C GLU A 167 0.08 -7.28 -17.52
N LEU A 168 -0.23 -5.99 -17.37
CA LEU A 168 -0.59 -5.35 -16.09
C LEU A 168 -2.10 -5.07 -15.95
N ALA A 169 -2.85 -5.11 -17.05
CA ALA A 169 -4.29 -4.91 -17.04
C ALA A 169 -4.99 -5.96 -16.16
N GLY A 170 -5.88 -5.54 -15.27
CA GLY A 170 -6.58 -6.47 -14.39
C GLY A 170 -6.95 -5.86 -13.04
N SER A 171 -7.22 -6.77 -12.12
CA SER A 171 -7.69 -6.45 -10.78
C SER A 171 -6.64 -6.79 -9.73
N TYR A 172 -6.61 -5.97 -8.69
CA TYR A 172 -5.65 -6.06 -7.61
C TYR A 172 -6.36 -6.00 -6.27
N CYS A 173 -5.70 -6.53 -5.23
CA CYS A 173 -6.25 -6.47 -3.88
C CYS A 173 -6.11 -5.06 -3.32
N VAL A 174 -7.25 -4.41 -3.09
CA VAL A 174 -7.35 -3.06 -2.54
C VAL A 174 -7.86 -3.14 -1.10
N LYS A 175 -7.25 -2.36 -0.21
CA LYS A 175 -7.63 -2.29 1.20
C LYS A 175 -9.02 -1.69 1.37
N ASN A 176 -9.88 -2.38 2.10
CA ASN A 176 -11.25 -1.95 2.32
C ASN A 176 -11.30 -0.59 3.04
N GLY A 177 -12.20 0.30 2.62
CA GLY A 177 -12.35 1.61 3.25
C GLY A 177 -11.24 2.59 2.90
N THR A 178 -10.46 2.32 1.85
CA THR A 178 -9.43 3.22 1.29
C THR A 178 -9.79 3.76 -0.09
N GLU A 179 -11.03 3.52 -0.53
CA GLU A 179 -11.53 3.95 -1.82
C GLU A 179 -11.53 5.48 -1.90
N TRP A 180 -10.98 6.02 -2.98
CA TRP A 180 -10.95 7.47 -3.17
C TRP A 180 -12.36 8.03 -3.36
N SER A 181 -12.73 8.98 -2.52
CA SER A 181 -14.08 9.57 -2.56
C SER A 181 -14.18 10.87 -3.37
N GLY A 182 -13.12 11.28 -4.08
CA GLY A 182 -13.12 12.52 -4.87
C GLY A 182 -13.22 13.83 -4.05
N ALA A 183 -13.07 13.76 -2.72
CA ALA A 183 -13.21 14.92 -1.85
C ALA A 183 -11.89 15.70 -1.78
N SER A 184 -11.98 17.02 -1.60
CA SER A 184 -10.81 17.87 -1.31
C SER A 184 -10.09 17.35 -0.06
N ALA A 185 -8.95 16.72 -0.28
CA ALA A 185 -8.12 16.22 0.80
C ALA A 185 -7.21 17.34 1.30
N LEU A 186 -7.08 17.44 2.62
CA LEU A 186 -6.08 18.31 3.24
C LEU A 186 -4.68 17.78 2.92
N GLU A 187 -3.72 18.67 2.67
CA GLU A 187 -2.32 18.30 2.50
C GLU A 187 -1.63 18.07 3.85
N CYS A 188 -0.58 17.24 3.83
CA CYS A 188 0.37 17.12 4.92
C CYS A 188 1.00 18.47 5.22
N ASN A 189 0.91 18.90 6.47
CA ASN A 189 1.44 20.17 6.94
C ASN A 189 2.40 19.91 8.10
N ALA A 190 3.66 20.28 7.89
CA ALA A 190 4.74 20.08 8.85
C ALA A 190 4.47 20.79 10.18
N ALA A 191 3.97 22.02 10.14
CA ALA A 191 3.67 22.80 11.35
C ALA A 191 2.52 22.20 12.16
N LEU A 192 1.59 21.50 11.51
CA LEU A 192 0.49 20.79 12.17
C LEU A 192 0.85 19.34 12.50
N THR A 193 2.05 18.86 12.13
CA THR A 193 2.49 17.47 12.29
C THR A 193 1.47 16.46 11.75
N SER A 194 0.73 16.85 10.70
CA SER A 194 -0.49 16.12 10.32
C SER A 194 -0.22 14.72 9.77
N CYS A 195 1.01 14.44 9.32
CA CYS A 195 1.46 13.17 8.77
C CYS A 195 2.55 12.46 9.61
N GLY A 196 2.65 12.80 10.90
CA GLY A 196 3.57 12.15 11.84
C GLY A 196 4.99 12.71 11.83
N ASN A 197 5.97 11.96 12.35
CA ASN A 197 7.40 12.31 12.34
C ASN A 197 7.74 13.74 12.81
N GLU A 198 6.98 14.30 13.75
CA GLU A 198 7.16 15.67 14.26
C GLU A 198 7.20 16.74 13.15
N GLY A 199 6.52 16.53 12.02
CA GLY A 199 6.55 17.49 10.91
C GLY A 199 7.79 17.41 10.03
N LYS A 200 8.60 16.35 10.15
CA LYS A 200 9.85 16.17 9.39
C LYS A 200 9.70 15.07 8.35
N ASN A 201 10.40 15.25 7.23
CA ASN A 201 10.59 14.17 6.27
C ASN A 201 11.63 13.17 6.82
N PRO A 202 11.40 11.85 6.67
CA PRO A 202 12.29 10.80 7.16
C PRO A 202 13.65 10.76 6.44
#